data_AF-A0A957GQ42-F1
#
_entry.id   AF-A0A957GQ42-F1
#
_cell.length_a   1.000
_cell.length_b   1.000
_cell.length_c   1.000
_cell.angle_alpha   90.00
_cell.angle_beta   90.00
_cell.angle_gamma   90.00
#
_symmetry.space_group_name_H-M   'P 1'
#
loop_
_entity.id
_entity.type
_entity.pdbx_description
1 polymer ?
#
loop_
_entity_poly.entity_id
_entity_poly.type
_entity_poly.pdbx_seq_one_letter_code
_entity_poly.pdbx_strand_id
1 'polypeptide(L)'
;MQQRLNPTRSPLALGVLCGLTAVLGGIILAFGGPLAGLAVLLAGIAAIIVLRDIEIGFWSVIGVVCLLPFATLPFDIGLTPTFLDLALGAVIGVWVLALVTGRQRTIITAPITLPLVAFIVVAIFAFIFGLNNGPLTPTLIRKFAEIILSVSFVLVIVDYCSDWQRLERLVQVLLLAGATASAIAIVFWLLPDDLTNAILNALTRIGYPGGWVIRYIEENPALAERAIGTSIDPNVLGGLLLMIGSLAGPQVVAKRPLFPRWLTYLIVTLIFVALILTFSRGAMLGLAAGLGFVALIRYRRLI
;
A
#
# COMPACT_ATOMS: atom_id res chain seq x y z
N MET A 1 47.24 -14.64 13.19
CA MET A 1 46.78 -14.04 11.92
C MET A 1 45.52 -14.79 11.45
N GLN A 2 44.33 -14.38 11.91
CA GLN A 2 43.07 -14.87 11.36
C GLN A 2 42.60 -13.87 10.30
N GLN A 3 42.90 -14.17 9.05
CA GLN A 3 42.31 -13.48 7.90
C GLN A 3 40.80 -13.73 7.94
N ARG A 4 40.03 -12.73 8.38
CA ARG A 4 38.59 -12.70 8.13
C ARG A 4 38.41 -12.70 6.61
N LEU A 5 38.01 -13.83 6.05
CA LEU A 5 37.48 -13.93 4.69
C LEU A 5 36.27 -13.01 4.63
N ASN A 6 36.49 -11.79 4.14
CA ASN A 6 35.44 -10.86 3.82
C ASN A 6 34.95 -11.26 2.41
N PRO A 7 33.77 -11.89 2.26
CA PRO A 7 33.28 -12.41 0.97
C PRO A 7 33.11 -11.32 -0.11
N THR A 8 33.28 -10.04 0.26
CA THR A 8 33.19 -8.86 -0.59
C THR A 8 34.49 -8.46 -1.31
N ARG A 9 35.61 -9.20 -1.14
CA ARG A 9 36.94 -8.84 -1.71
C ARG A 9 37.51 -9.82 -2.74
N SER A 10 36.70 -10.72 -3.30
CA SER A 10 37.11 -11.60 -4.39
C SER A 10 36.89 -10.91 -5.74
N PRO A 11 37.94 -10.52 -6.49
CA PRO A 11 37.79 -9.89 -7.81
C PRO A 11 37.10 -10.82 -8.81
N LEU A 12 37.22 -12.14 -8.63
CA LEU A 12 36.50 -13.15 -9.40
C LEU A 12 35.01 -13.17 -9.10
N ALA A 13 34.62 -13.09 -7.82
CA ALA A 13 33.21 -13.04 -7.44
C ALA A 13 32.53 -11.76 -7.95
N LEU A 14 33.26 -10.63 -7.89
CA LEU A 14 32.79 -9.35 -8.42
C LEU A 14 32.69 -9.38 -9.95
N GLY A 15 33.67 -9.97 -10.64
CA GLY A 15 33.64 -10.20 -12.09
C GLY A 15 32.49 -11.09 -12.54
N VAL A 16 32.21 -12.19 -11.81
CA VAL A 16 31.07 -13.09 -12.07
C VAL A 16 29.74 -12.36 -11.84
N LEU A 17 29.63 -11.57 -10.76
CA LEU A 17 28.42 -10.80 -10.47
C LEU A 17 28.16 -9.73 -11.57
N CYS A 18 29.20 -8.99 -11.97
CA CYS A 18 29.11 -8.03 -13.07
C CYS A 18 28.79 -8.71 -14.42
N GLY A 19 29.38 -9.88 -14.69
CA GLY A 19 29.10 -10.66 -15.88
C GLY A 19 27.66 -11.16 -15.93
N LEU A 20 27.16 -11.74 -14.83
CA LEU A 20 25.78 -12.22 -14.72
C LEU A 20 24.76 -11.07 -14.84
N THR A 21 25.02 -9.94 -14.19
CA THR A 21 24.14 -8.76 -14.29
C THR A 21 24.15 -8.16 -15.69
N ALA A 22 25.30 -8.12 -16.37
CA ALA A 22 25.39 -7.68 -17.76
C ALA A 22 24.67 -8.64 -18.72
N VAL A 23 24.80 -9.96 -18.54
CA VAL A 23 24.09 -10.98 -19.35
C VAL A 23 22.58 -10.88 -19.14
N LEU A 24 22.12 -10.80 -17.88
CA LEU A 24 20.70 -10.62 -17.57
C LEU A 24 20.16 -9.31 -18.15
N GLY A 25 20.90 -8.21 -18.00
CA GLY A 25 20.54 -6.92 -18.61
C GLY A 25 20.47 -6.99 -20.13
N GLY A 26 21.43 -7.67 -20.77
CA GLY A 26 21.46 -7.91 -22.21
C GLY A 26 20.26 -8.73 -22.71
N ILE A 27 19.89 -9.79 -21.99
CA ILE A 27 18.71 -10.61 -22.30
C ILE A 27 17.43 -9.77 -22.19
N ILE A 28 17.28 -8.98 -21.12
CA ILE A 28 16.10 -8.13 -20.91
C ILE A 28 15.97 -7.09 -22.03
N LEU A 29 17.08 -6.45 -22.42
CA LEU A 29 17.10 -5.48 -23.51
C LEU A 29 16.83 -6.13 -24.88
N ALA A 30 17.38 -7.32 -25.12
CA ALA A 30 17.23 -8.03 -26.39
C ALA A 30 15.80 -8.54 -26.62
N PHE A 31 15.14 -9.08 -25.59
CA PHE A 31 13.80 -9.67 -25.72
C PHE A 31 12.65 -8.73 -25.30
N GLY A 32 12.89 -7.84 -24.33
CA GLY A 32 11.88 -6.90 -23.81
C GLY A 32 11.96 -5.49 -24.39
N GLY A 33 13.02 -5.19 -25.15
CA GLY A 33 13.28 -3.86 -25.70
C GLY A 33 13.69 -2.81 -24.66
N PRO A 34 13.92 -1.56 -25.08
CA PRO A 34 14.44 -0.49 -24.21
C PRO A 34 13.53 -0.15 -23.02
N LEU A 35 12.20 -0.22 -23.22
CA LEU A 35 11.22 0.09 -22.18
C LEU A 35 11.22 -0.95 -21.05
N ALA A 36 11.33 -2.24 -21.37
CA ALA A 36 11.44 -3.29 -20.36
C ALA A 36 12.76 -3.18 -19.59
N GLY A 37 13.87 -2.88 -20.28
CA GLY A 37 15.16 -2.62 -19.63
C GLY A 37 15.10 -1.47 -18.64
N LEU A 38 14.49 -0.34 -19.03
CA LEU A 38 14.28 0.81 -18.15
C LEU A 38 13.38 0.44 -16.95
N ALA A 39 12.30 -0.30 -17.18
CA ALA A 39 11.39 -0.72 -16.12
C ALA A 39 12.09 -1.61 -15.09
N VAL A 40 12.90 -2.58 -15.52
CA VAL A 40 13.67 -3.45 -14.60
C VAL A 40 14.71 -2.64 -13.83
N LEU A 41 15.40 -1.71 -14.49
CA LEU A 41 16.38 -0.85 -13.82
C LEU A 41 15.73 0.02 -12.74
N LEU A 42 14.60 0.66 -13.06
CA LEU A 42 13.84 1.47 -12.10
C LEU A 42 13.28 0.61 -10.95
N ALA A 43 12.74 -0.57 -11.25
CA ALA A 43 12.26 -1.50 -10.24
C ALA A 43 13.40 -1.99 -9.33
N GLY A 44 14.57 -2.28 -9.88
CA GLY A 44 15.75 -2.66 -9.10
C GLY A 44 16.25 -1.54 -8.19
N ILE A 45 16.30 -0.31 -8.69
CA ILE A 45 16.64 0.87 -7.88
C ILE A 45 15.62 1.07 -6.77
N ALA A 46 14.32 1.01 -7.08
CA ALA A 46 13.25 1.13 -6.08
C ALA A 46 13.36 0.04 -5.01
N ALA A 47 13.60 -1.21 -5.40
CA ALA A 47 13.79 -2.32 -4.48
C ALA A 47 15.00 -2.09 -3.55
N ILE A 48 16.13 -1.63 -4.07
CA ILE A 48 17.32 -1.33 -3.25
C ILE A 48 17.04 -0.19 -2.26
N ILE A 49 16.34 0.86 -2.71
CA ILE A 49 15.99 2.00 -1.86
C ILE A 49 15.05 1.56 -0.73
N VAL A 50 14.01 0.78 -1.05
CA VAL A 50 13.05 0.26 -0.07
C VAL A 50 13.71 -0.68 0.93
N LEU A 51 14.62 -1.55 0.46
CA LEU A 51 15.32 -2.49 1.33
C LEU A 51 16.37 -1.83 2.23
N ARG A 52 16.76 -0.59 1.92
CA ARG A 52 17.76 0.16 2.69
C ARG A 52 17.16 0.79 3.94
N ASP A 53 15.91 1.20 3.89
CA ASP A 53 15.25 1.92 4.97
C ASP A 53 13.79 1.47 5.15
N ILE A 54 13.47 1.00 6.35
CA ILE A 54 12.13 0.54 6.70
C ILE A 54 11.09 1.66 6.55
N GLU A 55 11.48 2.93 6.77
CA GLU A 55 10.60 4.08 6.62
C GLU A 55 10.15 4.27 5.17
N ILE A 56 11.08 4.14 4.22
CA ILE A 56 10.76 4.21 2.79
C ILE A 56 9.90 3.02 2.38
N GLY A 57 10.12 1.85 2.99
CA GLY A 57 9.22 0.71 2.80
C GLY A 57 7.79 0.99 3.26
N PHE A 58 7.59 1.62 4.42
CA PHE A 58 6.27 2.07 4.86
C PHE A 58 5.64 3.07 3.89
N TRP A 59 6.41 4.04 3.40
CA TRP A 59 5.93 5.00 2.40
C TRP A 59 5.52 4.31 1.10
N SER A 60 6.25 3.26 0.72
CA SER A 60 5.92 2.46 -0.47
C SER A 60 4.62 1.68 -0.27
N VAL A 61 4.41 1.06 0.90
CA VAL A 61 3.14 0.40 1.23
C VAL A 61 1.98 1.41 1.16
N ILE A 62 2.12 2.57 1.80
CA ILE A 62 1.10 3.63 1.77
C ILE A 62 0.83 4.10 0.34
N GLY A 63 1.89 4.35 -0.44
CA GLY A 63 1.79 4.76 -1.84
C GLY A 63 1.06 3.74 -2.70
N VAL A 64 1.39 2.45 -2.55
CA VAL A 64 0.70 1.38 -3.29
C VAL A 64 -0.77 1.30 -2.88
N VAL A 65 -1.09 1.27 -1.59
CA VAL A 65 -2.48 1.21 -1.12
C VAL A 65 -3.31 2.41 -1.60
N CYS A 66 -2.73 3.61 -1.61
CA CYS A 66 -3.48 4.82 -1.96
C CYS A 66 -3.56 5.07 -3.47
N LEU A 67 -2.51 4.75 -4.22
CA LEU A 67 -2.36 5.18 -5.62
C LEU A 67 -2.43 4.04 -6.62
N LEU A 68 -2.04 2.83 -6.25
CA LEU A 68 -2.01 1.66 -7.15
C LEU A 68 -2.47 0.37 -6.44
N PRO A 69 -3.64 0.35 -5.77
CA PRO A 69 -4.03 -0.76 -4.88
C PRO A 69 -4.22 -2.10 -5.61
N PHE A 70 -4.43 -2.07 -6.93
CA PHE A 70 -4.70 -3.24 -7.76
C PHE A 70 -3.58 -3.56 -8.75
N ALA A 71 -2.42 -2.91 -8.63
CA ALA A 71 -1.28 -3.21 -9.48
C ALA A 71 -0.67 -4.57 -9.13
N THR A 72 -0.36 -5.37 -10.15
CA THR A 72 0.31 -6.66 -10.04
C THR A 72 1.50 -6.74 -10.97
N LEU A 73 2.38 -7.73 -10.75
CA LEU A 73 3.43 -8.01 -11.71
C LEU A 73 2.83 -8.41 -13.07
N PRO A 74 3.41 -7.94 -14.19
CA PRO A 74 2.91 -8.21 -15.54
C PRO A 74 3.34 -9.57 -16.11
N PHE A 75 3.93 -10.43 -15.28
CA PHE A 75 4.40 -11.76 -15.65
C PHE A 75 3.95 -12.77 -14.60
N ASP A 76 3.60 -13.97 -15.06
CA ASP A 76 3.17 -15.07 -14.21
C ASP A 76 4.36 -15.98 -13.88
N ILE A 77 4.64 -16.15 -12.58
CA ILE A 77 5.68 -17.05 -12.05
C ILE A 77 5.03 -18.30 -11.44
N GLY A 78 3.80 -18.63 -11.84
CA GLY A 78 2.91 -19.59 -11.16
C GLY A 78 2.10 -18.93 -10.03
N LEU A 79 2.49 -17.74 -9.61
CA LEU A 79 1.79 -16.80 -8.73
C LEU A 79 2.07 -15.38 -9.25
N THR A 80 1.03 -14.53 -9.32
CA THR A 80 1.15 -13.14 -9.81
C THR A 80 1.08 -12.13 -8.64
N PRO A 81 2.12 -11.96 -7.80
CA PRO A 81 2.03 -11.12 -6.60
C PRO A 81 1.62 -9.68 -6.93
N THR A 82 0.86 -9.08 -6.03
CA THR A 82 0.50 -7.67 -6.12
C THR A 82 1.69 -6.80 -5.75
N PHE A 83 1.67 -5.53 -6.16
CA PHE A 83 2.66 -4.55 -5.69
C PHE A 83 2.57 -4.38 -4.17
N LEU A 84 1.38 -4.57 -3.59
CA LEU A 84 1.19 -4.51 -2.15
C LEU A 84 1.91 -5.68 -1.45
N ASP A 85 1.82 -6.88 -2.00
CA ASP A 85 2.50 -8.07 -1.46
C ASP A 85 4.02 -7.87 -1.46
N LEU A 86 4.55 -7.31 -2.56
CA LEU A 86 5.97 -6.99 -2.68
C LEU A 86 6.40 -5.92 -1.67
N ALA A 87 5.61 -4.85 -1.51
CA ALA A 87 5.91 -3.77 -0.57
C ALA A 87 5.85 -4.27 0.89
N LEU A 88 4.81 -5.02 1.25
CA LEU A 88 4.66 -5.63 2.57
C LEU A 88 5.79 -6.62 2.85
N GLY A 89 6.08 -7.51 1.89
CA GLY A 89 7.16 -8.48 1.99
C GLY A 89 8.52 -7.83 2.16
N ALA A 90 8.78 -6.71 1.47
CA ALA A 90 10.00 -5.95 1.62
C ALA A 90 10.13 -5.33 3.02
N VAL A 91 9.08 -4.68 3.55
CA VAL A 91 9.11 -4.08 4.89
C VAL A 91 9.29 -5.14 5.97
N ILE A 92 8.51 -6.22 5.90
CA ILE A 92 8.61 -7.34 6.85
C ILE A 92 9.99 -7.99 6.73
N GLY A 93 10.51 -8.16 5.52
CA GLY A 93 11.85 -8.70 5.28
C GLY A 93 12.95 -7.85 5.91
N VAL A 94 12.92 -6.53 5.71
CA VAL A 94 13.87 -5.58 6.32
C VAL A 94 13.79 -5.65 7.85
N TRP A 95 12.57 -5.68 8.40
CA TRP A 95 12.35 -5.79 9.84
C TRP A 95 12.89 -7.11 10.42
N VAL A 96 12.58 -8.25 9.82
CA VAL A 96 13.10 -9.56 10.23
C VAL A 96 14.64 -9.59 10.12
N LEU A 97 15.21 -9.09 9.03
CA LEU A 97 16.67 -9.02 8.86
C LEU A 97 17.31 -8.14 9.93
N ALA A 98 16.69 -7.02 10.32
CA ALA A 98 17.20 -6.17 11.39
C ALA A 98 17.25 -6.89 12.74
N LEU A 99 16.26 -7.76 13.02
CA LEU A 99 16.23 -8.61 14.21
C LEU A 99 17.30 -9.70 14.15
N VAL A 100 17.35 -10.46 13.05
CA VAL A 100 18.31 -11.58 12.87
C VAL A 100 19.75 -11.09 12.89
N THR A 101 20.03 -9.93 12.29
CA THR A 101 21.38 -9.32 12.31
C THR A 101 21.73 -8.66 13.64
N GLY A 102 20.80 -8.63 14.61
CA GLY A 102 21.00 -8.03 15.92
C GLY A 102 21.14 -6.50 15.90
N ARG A 103 20.81 -5.85 14.77
CA ARG A 103 20.73 -4.38 14.65
C ARG A 103 19.59 -3.84 15.51
N GLN A 104 18.51 -4.61 15.61
CA GLN A 104 17.41 -4.37 16.54
C GLN A 104 17.37 -5.51 17.55
N ARG A 105 17.43 -5.18 18.85
CA ARG A 105 17.50 -6.17 19.94
C ARG A 105 16.22 -6.28 20.77
N THR A 106 15.34 -5.30 20.64
CA THR A 106 14.09 -5.20 21.41
C THR A 106 12.94 -5.01 20.44
N ILE A 107 11.89 -5.82 20.62
CA ILE A 107 10.62 -5.67 19.93
C ILE A 107 9.65 -5.04 20.92
N ILE A 108 9.06 -3.92 20.54
CA ILE A 108 8.03 -3.27 21.35
C ILE A 108 6.70 -3.92 21.01
N THR A 109 6.01 -4.44 22.04
CA THR A 109 4.72 -5.09 21.90
C THR A 109 3.61 -4.21 22.46
N ALA A 110 2.40 -4.41 21.96
CA ALA A 110 1.19 -3.77 22.46
C ALA A 110 0.21 -4.84 22.97
N PRO A 111 -0.81 -4.49 23.79
CA PRO A 111 -1.81 -5.44 24.25
C PRO A 111 -2.52 -6.21 23.11
N ILE A 112 -2.62 -5.58 21.92
CA ILE A 112 -3.21 -6.20 20.72
C ILE A 112 -2.32 -7.28 20.08
N THR A 113 -1.02 -7.30 20.38
CA THR A 113 -0.07 -8.26 19.82
C THR A 113 -0.45 -9.70 20.17
N LEU A 114 -0.90 -9.96 21.41
CA LEU A 114 -1.27 -11.31 21.83
C LEU A 114 -2.53 -11.84 21.12
N PRO A 115 -3.67 -11.13 21.09
CA PRO A 115 -4.83 -11.53 20.29
C PRO A 115 -4.51 -11.71 18.81
N LEU A 116 -3.64 -10.87 18.25
CA LEU A 116 -3.26 -10.93 16.85
C LEU A 116 -2.44 -12.18 16.52
N VAL A 117 -1.44 -12.49 17.36
CA VAL A 117 -0.64 -13.72 17.21
C VAL A 117 -1.53 -14.95 17.39
N ALA A 118 -2.43 -14.94 18.36
CA ALA A 118 -3.42 -16.01 18.54
C ALA A 118 -4.30 -16.18 17.29
N PHE A 119 -4.79 -15.08 16.71
CA PHE A 119 -5.56 -15.10 15.46
C PHE A 119 -4.75 -15.68 14.30
N ILE A 120 -3.48 -15.29 14.12
CA ILE A 120 -2.59 -15.85 13.08
C ILE A 120 -2.42 -17.35 13.27
N VAL A 121 -2.15 -17.80 14.50
CA VAL A 121 -2.00 -19.23 14.81
C VAL A 121 -3.28 -20.00 14.49
N VAL A 122 -4.43 -19.51 14.95
CA VAL A 122 -5.73 -20.13 14.67
C VAL A 122 -6.02 -20.15 13.16
N ALA A 123 -5.72 -19.07 12.43
CA ALA A 123 -5.91 -19.01 10.98
C ALA A 123 -5.05 -20.04 10.25
N ILE A 124 -3.80 -20.25 10.67
CA ILE A 124 -2.90 -21.28 10.11
C ILE A 124 -3.45 -22.68 10.38
N PHE A 125 -3.87 -22.97 11.61
CA PHE A 125 -4.48 -24.27 11.93
C PHE A 125 -5.77 -24.49 11.14
N ALA A 126 -6.66 -23.50 11.09
CA ALA A 126 -7.91 -23.58 10.34
C ALA A 126 -7.65 -23.81 8.85
N PHE A 127 -6.64 -23.16 8.27
CA PHE A 127 -6.23 -23.39 6.89
C PHE A 127 -5.74 -24.83 6.68
N ILE A 128 -4.82 -25.32 7.53
CA ILE A 128 -4.26 -26.68 7.43
C ILE A 128 -5.36 -27.75 7.56
N PHE A 129 -6.24 -27.63 8.57
CA PHE A 129 -7.35 -28.57 8.74
C PHE A 129 -8.40 -28.44 7.62
N GLY A 130 -8.53 -27.24 7.05
CA GLY A 130 -9.42 -26.96 5.92
C GLY A 130 -9.00 -27.65 4.61
N LEU A 131 -7.71 -28.01 4.44
CA LEU A 131 -7.19 -28.64 3.22
C LEU A 131 -7.86 -29.99 2.90
N ASN A 132 -8.42 -30.66 3.91
CA ASN A 132 -9.18 -31.89 3.70
C ASN A 132 -10.53 -31.67 3.00
N ASN A 133 -11.00 -30.42 2.91
CA ASN A 133 -12.32 -30.06 2.38
C ASN A 133 -12.25 -29.43 0.98
N GLY A 134 -11.08 -29.28 0.38
CA GLY A 134 -10.95 -28.68 -0.95
C GLY A 134 -9.53 -28.75 -1.52
N PRO A 135 -9.40 -28.63 -2.85
CA PRO A 135 -8.10 -28.72 -3.51
C PRO A 135 -7.20 -27.52 -3.17
N LEU A 136 -5.92 -27.82 -2.93
CA LEU A 136 -4.86 -26.83 -2.79
C LEU A 136 -4.54 -26.22 -4.15
N THR A 137 -5.07 -25.01 -4.40
CA THR A 137 -4.79 -24.25 -5.61
C THR A 137 -3.76 -23.14 -5.34
N PRO A 138 -2.94 -22.74 -6.33
CA PRO A 138 -2.00 -21.62 -6.18
C PRO A 138 -2.69 -20.33 -5.73
N THR A 139 -3.88 -20.05 -6.26
CA THR A 139 -4.71 -18.90 -5.87
C THR A 139 -5.10 -18.93 -4.40
N LEU A 140 -5.47 -20.10 -3.88
CA LEU A 140 -5.83 -20.26 -2.46
C LEU A 140 -4.61 -20.02 -1.56
N ILE A 141 -3.46 -20.61 -1.89
CA ILE A 141 -2.20 -20.40 -1.14
C ILE A 141 -1.84 -18.93 -1.12
N ARG A 142 -1.90 -18.28 -2.28
CA ARG A 142 -1.61 -16.85 -2.40
C ARG A 142 -2.55 -16.01 -1.55
N LYS A 143 -3.87 -16.16 -1.69
CA LYS A 143 -4.84 -15.36 -0.94
C LYS A 143 -4.68 -15.56 0.57
N PHE A 144 -4.39 -16.79 0.99
CA PHE A 144 -4.08 -17.06 2.39
C PHE A 144 -2.78 -16.37 2.83
N ALA A 145 -1.71 -16.44 2.03
CA ALA A 145 -0.46 -15.76 2.32
C ALA A 145 -0.62 -14.23 2.36
N GLU A 146 -1.41 -13.63 1.47
CA GLU A 146 -1.75 -12.19 1.47
C GLU A 146 -2.41 -11.78 2.80
N ILE A 147 -3.34 -12.60 3.31
CA ILE A 147 -4.00 -12.36 4.61
C ILE A 147 -2.97 -12.43 5.74
N ILE A 148 -2.18 -13.50 5.80
CA ILE A 148 -1.16 -13.66 6.85
C ILE A 148 -0.16 -12.51 6.82
N LEU A 149 0.32 -12.13 5.63
CA LEU A 149 1.25 -11.02 5.43
C LEU A 149 0.65 -9.70 5.93
N SER A 150 -0.60 -9.42 5.56
CA SER A 150 -1.32 -8.19 5.95
C SER A 150 -1.56 -8.12 7.46
N VAL A 151 -1.94 -9.25 8.07
CA VAL A 151 -2.21 -9.32 9.52
C VAL A 151 -0.89 -9.24 10.30
N SER A 152 0.16 -9.95 9.87
CA SER A 152 1.49 -9.86 10.47
C SER A 152 2.11 -8.47 10.35
N PHE A 153 1.79 -7.71 9.30
CA PHE A 153 2.26 -6.34 9.13
C PHE A 153 1.85 -5.41 10.28
N VAL A 154 0.71 -5.68 10.95
CA VAL A 154 0.28 -4.92 12.13
C VAL A 154 1.31 -5.02 13.26
N LEU A 155 2.00 -6.16 13.42
CA LEU A 155 3.09 -6.30 14.40
C LEU A 155 4.25 -5.35 14.09
N VAL A 156 4.59 -5.22 12.81
CA VAL A 156 5.65 -4.32 12.35
C VAL A 156 5.25 -2.87 12.52
N ILE A 157 3.97 -2.52 12.27
CA ILE A 157 3.44 -1.18 12.55
C ILE A 157 3.57 -0.84 14.03
N VAL A 158 3.15 -1.74 14.93
CA VAL A 158 3.20 -1.51 16.38
C VAL A 158 4.62 -1.21 16.84
N ASP A 159 5.57 -2.03 16.40
CA ASP A 159 6.98 -1.85 16.74
C ASP A 159 7.54 -0.54 16.15
N TYR A 160 7.26 -0.26 14.87
CA TYR A 160 7.76 0.93 14.17
C TYR A 160 7.19 2.25 14.74
N CYS A 161 5.89 2.29 15.05
CA CYS A 161 5.16 3.47 15.54
C CYS A 161 5.37 3.73 17.05
N SER A 162 6.34 3.06 17.68
CA SER A 162 6.68 3.29 19.08
C SER A 162 7.29 4.67 19.35
N ASP A 163 7.78 5.34 18.31
CA ASP A 163 8.33 6.69 18.38
C ASP A 163 7.36 7.72 17.79
N TRP A 164 7.15 8.83 18.52
CA TRP A 164 6.22 9.88 18.11
C TRP A 164 6.58 10.52 16.77
N GLN A 165 7.87 10.76 16.49
CA GLN A 165 8.32 11.35 15.23
C GLN A 165 8.10 10.39 14.05
N ARG A 166 8.21 9.08 14.28
CA ARG A 166 7.91 8.06 13.25
C ARG A 166 6.42 7.99 12.97
N LEU A 167 5.61 7.99 14.02
CA LEU A 167 4.15 8.02 13.90
C LEU A 167 3.69 9.30 13.16
N GLU A 168 4.24 10.45 13.53
CA GLU A 168 3.96 11.73 12.91
C GLU A 168 4.23 11.70 11.40
N ARG A 169 5.43 11.26 11.01
CA ARG A 169 5.82 11.13 9.59
C ARG A 169 4.96 10.14 8.83
N LEU A 170 4.61 9.00 9.44
CA LEU A 170 3.75 8.00 8.82
C LEU A 170 2.36 8.56 8.55
N VAL A 171 1.76 9.26 9.51
CA VAL A 171 0.45 9.92 9.32
C VAL A 171 0.56 11.04 8.28
N GLN A 172 1.62 11.83 8.28
CA GLN A 172 1.85 12.85 7.24
C GLN A 172 1.84 12.25 5.84
N VAL A 173 2.60 11.16 5.62
CA VAL A 173 2.66 10.48 4.31
C VAL A 173 1.31 9.88 3.96
N LEU A 174 0.60 9.27 4.92
CA LEU A 174 -0.76 8.75 4.72
C LEU A 174 -1.74 9.85 4.29
N LEU A 175 -1.71 11.01 4.94
CA LEU A 175 -2.57 12.14 4.60
C LEU A 175 -2.24 12.73 3.22
N LEU A 176 -0.96 12.85 2.87
CA LEU A 176 -0.52 13.32 1.55
C LEU A 176 -0.88 12.32 0.45
N ALA A 177 -0.70 11.02 0.69
CA ALA A 177 -1.07 9.97 -0.26
C ALA A 177 -2.59 9.93 -0.49
N GLY A 178 -3.38 10.05 0.59
CA GLY A 178 -4.83 10.18 0.50
C GLY A 178 -5.27 11.42 -0.27
N ALA A 179 -4.68 12.58 0.02
CA ALA A 179 -4.95 13.82 -0.74
C ALA A 179 -4.59 13.68 -2.23
N THR A 180 -3.48 12.99 -2.54
CA THR A 180 -3.07 12.71 -3.91
C THR A 180 -4.07 11.78 -4.61
N ALA A 181 -4.51 10.71 -3.93
CA ALA A 181 -5.55 9.83 -4.44
C ALA A 181 -6.87 10.58 -4.69
N SER A 182 -7.25 11.48 -3.77
CA SER A 182 -8.40 12.36 -3.94
C SER A 182 -8.25 13.31 -5.13
N ALA A 183 -7.09 13.93 -5.31
CA ALA A 183 -6.81 14.79 -6.43
C ALA A 183 -6.89 14.03 -7.77
N ILE A 184 -6.31 12.83 -7.84
CA ILE A 184 -6.41 11.95 -9.03
C ILE A 184 -7.88 11.61 -9.31
N ALA A 185 -8.65 11.25 -8.30
CA ALA A 185 -10.06 10.92 -8.46
C ALA A 185 -10.89 12.12 -8.96
N ILE A 186 -10.65 13.32 -8.42
CA ILE A 186 -11.32 14.55 -8.87
C ILE A 186 -10.92 14.90 -10.30
N VAL A 187 -9.63 14.79 -10.65
CA VAL A 187 -9.16 15.06 -12.02
C VAL A 187 -9.77 14.08 -13.00
N PHE A 188 -9.80 12.78 -12.70
CA PHE A 188 -10.41 11.77 -13.57
C PHE A 188 -11.91 11.98 -13.76
N TRP A 189 -12.61 12.41 -12.70
CA TRP A 189 -14.03 12.77 -12.76
C TRP A 189 -14.29 14.06 -13.57
N LEU A 190 -13.32 14.97 -13.67
CA LEU A 190 -13.44 16.20 -14.47
C LEU A 190 -13.07 16.00 -15.95
N LEU A 191 -12.29 14.97 -16.26
CA LEU A 191 -11.86 14.68 -17.62
C LEU A 191 -12.96 13.93 -18.39
N PRO A 192 -12.97 14.01 -19.73
CA PRO A 192 -13.88 13.22 -20.54
C PRO A 192 -13.70 11.71 -20.32
N ASP A 193 -14.79 10.97 -20.25
CA ASP A 193 -14.84 9.54 -19.95
C ASP A 193 -13.90 8.72 -20.85
N ASP A 194 -13.86 9.01 -22.15
CA ASP A 194 -12.98 8.31 -23.10
C ASP A 194 -11.49 8.50 -22.77
N LEU A 195 -11.10 9.71 -22.36
CA LEU A 195 -9.72 10.01 -22.00
C LEU A 195 -9.36 9.34 -20.68
N THR A 196 -10.23 9.43 -19.67
CA THR A 196 -10.05 8.77 -18.38
C THR A 196 -9.94 7.26 -18.56
N ASN A 197 -10.83 6.65 -19.35
CA ASN A 197 -10.80 5.23 -19.62
C ASN A 197 -9.55 4.81 -20.42
N ALA A 198 -9.08 5.62 -21.38
CA ALA A 198 -7.83 5.36 -22.07
C ALA A 198 -6.60 5.40 -21.14
N ILE A 199 -6.55 6.37 -20.22
CA ILE A 199 -5.49 6.47 -19.21
C ILE A 199 -5.50 5.26 -18.28
N LEU A 200 -6.68 4.87 -17.78
CA LEU A 200 -6.84 3.71 -16.90
C LEU A 200 -6.49 2.40 -17.62
N ASN A 201 -6.87 2.24 -18.88
CA ASN A 201 -6.48 1.07 -19.69
C ASN A 201 -4.98 1.00 -19.95
N ALA A 202 -4.24 2.11 -19.91
CA ALA A 202 -2.78 2.07 -19.99
C ALA A 202 -2.17 1.35 -18.77
N LEU A 203 -2.87 1.32 -17.62
CA LEU A 203 -2.47 0.60 -16.42
C LEU A 203 -2.69 -0.92 -16.53
N THR A 204 -3.36 -1.41 -17.56
CA THR A 204 -3.48 -2.88 -17.79
C THR A 204 -2.11 -3.53 -17.97
N ARG A 205 -1.09 -2.75 -18.39
CA ARG A 205 0.31 -3.19 -18.41
C ARG A 205 0.89 -3.55 -17.05
N ILE A 206 0.27 -3.12 -15.95
CA ILE A 206 0.65 -3.45 -14.57
C ILE A 206 -0.49 -4.21 -13.87
N GLY A 207 -1.32 -4.92 -14.62
CA GLY A 207 -2.37 -5.79 -14.07
C GLY A 207 -3.67 -5.08 -13.66
N TYR A 208 -3.82 -3.79 -13.94
CA TYR A 208 -5.10 -3.09 -13.74
C TYR A 208 -6.20 -3.68 -14.66
N PRO A 209 -7.46 -3.82 -14.22
CA PRO A 209 -8.53 -4.32 -15.08
C PRO A 209 -8.68 -3.46 -16.34
N GLY A 210 -8.72 -4.11 -17.50
CA GLY A 210 -8.97 -3.44 -18.77
C GLY A 210 -10.47 -3.36 -19.11
N GLY A 211 -10.78 -2.63 -20.17
CA GLY A 211 -12.14 -2.48 -20.72
C GLY A 211 -12.77 -1.14 -20.36
N TRP A 212 -14.06 -1.14 -20.05
CA TRP A 212 -14.76 0.04 -19.54
C TRP A 212 -14.80 -0.01 -18.01
N VAL A 213 -13.95 0.78 -17.37
CA VAL A 213 -13.76 0.73 -15.90
C VAL A 213 -14.56 1.81 -15.16
N ILE A 214 -15.00 2.85 -15.87
CA ILE A 214 -15.78 3.95 -15.31
C ILE A 214 -17.11 3.43 -14.76
N ARG A 215 -17.50 3.96 -13.59
CA ARG A 215 -18.68 3.51 -12.85
C ARG A 215 -19.70 4.63 -12.72
N TYR A 216 -20.96 4.30 -13.00
CA TYR A 216 -22.10 5.20 -12.80
C TYR A 216 -22.97 4.72 -11.64
N ILE A 217 -23.80 5.61 -11.12
CA ILE A 217 -24.85 5.23 -10.17
C ILE A 217 -25.77 4.22 -10.84
N GLU A 218 -26.09 3.13 -10.13
CA GLU A 218 -26.96 2.04 -10.63
C GLU A 218 -26.50 1.44 -11.98
N GLU A 219 -25.21 1.56 -12.31
CA GLU A 219 -24.66 1.13 -13.60
C GLU A 219 -25.37 1.76 -14.82
N ASN A 220 -26.01 2.92 -14.61
CA ASN A 220 -26.78 3.62 -15.61
C ASN A 220 -26.04 4.87 -16.09
N PRO A 221 -25.60 4.95 -17.36
CA PRO A 221 -24.92 6.12 -17.92
C PRO A 221 -25.76 7.41 -17.94
N ALA A 222 -27.07 7.30 -17.76
CA ALA A 222 -27.95 8.48 -17.62
C ALA A 222 -27.85 9.13 -16.23
N LEU A 223 -27.25 8.45 -15.25
CA LEU A 223 -27.03 8.96 -13.90
C LEU A 223 -25.57 9.42 -13.72
N ALA A 224 -25.30 10.13 -12.63
CA ALA A 224 -23.98 10.70 -12.36
C ALA A 224 -22.87 9.63 -12.28
N GLU A 225 -21.70 9.98 -12.81
CA GLU A 225 -20.46 9.21 -12.63
C GLU A 225 -20.04 9.20 -11.15
N ARG A 226 -19.52 8.05 -10.71
CA ARG A 226 -18.94 7.85 -9.39
C ARG A 226 -17.43 7.86 -9.50
N ALA A 227 -16.77 8.78 -8.80
CA ALA A 227 -15.32 8.87 -8.81
C ALA A 227 -14.65 7.59 -8.28
N ILE A 228 -13.74 7.03 -9.07
CA ILE A 228 -12.99 5.80 -8.74
C ILE A 228 -11.49 6.03 -8.53
N GLY A 229 -10.92 7.12 -9.07
CA GLY A 229 -9.47 7.29 -9.13
C GLY A 229 -8.79 6.07 -9.76
N THR A 230 -7.83 5.47 -9.05
CA THR A 230 -7.17 4.22 -9.45
C THR A 230 -7.67 3.00 -8.66
N SER A 231 -8.77 3.13 -7.91
CA SER A 231 -9.27 2.07 -7.03
C SER A 231 -10.30 1.13 -7.67
N ILE A 232 -10.56 1.24 -8.98
CA ILE A 232 -11.54 0.47 -9.79
C ILE A 232 -13.01 0.64 -9.34
N ASP A 233 -13.27 0.59 -8.04
CA ASP A 233 -14.57 0.63 -7.41
C ASP A 233 -14.67 1.88 -6.52
N PRO A 234 -15.76 2.65 -6.65
CA PRO A 234 -15.96 3.89 -5.88
C PRO A 234 -16.13 3.64 -4.38
N ASN A 235 -16.61 2.46 -3.95
CA ASN A 235 -16.70 2.11 -2.53
C ASN A 235 -15.35 1.74 -1.94
N VAL A 236 -14.43 1.17 -2.73
CA VAL A 236 -13.05 0.92 -2.28
C VAL A 236 -12.34 2.26 -2.06
N LEU A 237 -12.43 3.19 -3.02
CA LEU A 237 -11.91 4.55 -2.85
C LEU A 237 -12.58 5.24 -1.65
N GLY A 238 -13.91 5.16 -1.55
CA GLY A 238 -14.65 5.71 -0.41
C GLY A 238 -14.19 5.13 0.94
N GLY A 239 -13.95 3.82 1.00
CA GLY A 239 -13.39 3.11 2.16
C GLY A 239 -12.01 3.61 2.56
N LEU A 240 -11.15 3.89 1.59
CA LEU A 240 -9.84 4.50 1.85
C LEU A 240 -10.00 5.94 2.38
N LEU A 241 -10.80 6.76 1.69
CA LEU A 241 -10.97 8.17 1.98
C LEU A 241 -11.70 8.43 3.31
N LEU A 242 -12.63 7.55 3.72
CA LEU A 242 -13.25 7.68 5.05
C LEU A 242 -12.21 7.45 6.16
N MET A 243 -11.33 6.47 6.00
CA MET A 243 -10.32 6.13 7.01
C MET A 243 -9.31 7.28 7.13
N ILE A 244 -8.78 7.75 6.00
CA ILE A 244 -7.85 8.89 5.97
C ILE A 244 -8.55 10.18 6.41
N GLY A 245 -9.79 10.40 5.97
CA GLY A 245 -10.60 11.56 6.34
C GLY A 245 -10.90 11.64 7.84
N SER A 246 -11.10 10.49 8.50
CA SER A 246 -11.30 10.43 9.95
C SER A 246 -10.05 10.88 10.73
N LEU A 247 -8.85 10.67 10.16
CA LEU A 247 -7.59 11.16 10.71
C LEU A 247 -7.32 12.63 10.33
N ALA A 248 -7.73 13.04 9.13
CA ALA A 248 -7.50 14.38 8.60
C ALA A 248 -8.42 15.43 9.23
N GLY A 249 -9.70 15.12 9.43
CA GLY A 249 -10.71 16.06 9.94
C GLY A 249 -10.33 16.70 11.29
N PRO A 250 -9.89 15.93 12.31
CA PRO A 250 -9.45 16.49 13.59
C PRO A 250 -8.27 17.46 13.48
N GLN A 251 -7.44 17.34 12.44
CA GLN A 251 -6.28 18.22 12.22
C GLN A 251 -6.70 19.66 11.95
N VAL A 252 -7.89 19.88 11.38
CA VAL A 252 -8.44 21.22 11.11
C VAL A 252 -8.60 22.05 12.38
N VAL A 253 -8.97 21.39 13.48
CA VAL A 253 -9.27 22.02 14.78
C VAL A 253 -8.14 21.76 15.79
N ALA A 254 -7.07 21.08 15.39
CA ALA A 254 -5.95 20.79 16.27
C ALA A 254 -5.16 22.08 16.59
N LYS A 255 -4.69 22.22 17.84
CA LYS A 255 -3.84 23.35 18.24
C LYS A 255 -2.48 23.32 17.53
N ARG A 256 -1.95 22.11 17.29
CA ARG A 256 -0.69 21.83 16.61
C ARG A 256 -0.97 20.82 15.50
N PRO A 257 -1.43 21.27 14.31
CA PRO A 257 -1.66 20.37 13.18
C PRO A 257 -0.33 19.82 12.64
N LEU A 258 -0.42 18.69 11.94
CA LEU A 258 0.74 18.04 11.30
C LEU A 258 1.36 18.84 10.15
N PHE A 259 0.60 19.78 9.58
CA PHE A 259 0.99 20.60 8.44
C PHE A 259 0.63 22.07 8.69
N PRO A 260 1.19 23.01 7.91
CA PRO A 260 0.68 24.38 7.88
C PRO A 260 -0.83 24.41 7.62
N ARG A 261 -1.56 25.31 8.28
CA ARG A 261 -3.05 25.27 8.26
C ARG A 261 -3.64 25.29 6.86
N TRP A 262 -3.08 26.08 5.93
CA TRP A 262 -3.55 26.14 4.55
C TRP A 262 -3.49 24.76 3.86
N LEU A 263 -2.42 23.99 4.10
CA LEU A 263 -2.23 22.66 3.54
C LEU A 263 -3.17 21.65 4.21
N THR A 264 -3.40 21.77 5.51
CA THR A 264 -4.40 20.95 6.22
C THR A 264 -5.80 21.16 5.66
N TYR A 265 -6.21 22.42 5.42
CA TYR A 265 -7.49 22.71 4.78
C TYR A 265 -7.56 22.10 3.38
N LEU A 266 -6.50 22.28 2.57
CA LEU A 266 -6.44 21.71 1.23
C LEU A 266 -6.61 20.18 1.24
N ILE A 267 -5.83 19.47 2.07
CA ILE A 267 -5.90 18.00 2.21
C ILE A 267 -7.31 17.56 2.58
N VAL A 268 -7.91 18.19 3.60
CA VAL A 268 -9.24 17.82 4.09
C VAL A 268 -10.31 18.11 3.05
N THR A 269 -10.23 19.24 2.36
CA THR A 269 -11.16 19.60 1.29
C THR A 269 -11.06 18.61 0.13
N LEU A 270 -9.86 18.26 -0.32
CA LEU A 270 -9.67 17.26 -1.38
C LEU A 270 -10.29 15.91 -1.00
N ILE A 271 -10.01 15.42 0.22
CA ILE A 271 -10.56 14.16 0.72
C ILE A 271 -12.08 14.21 0.78
N PHE A 272 -12.65 15.29 1.31
CA PHE A 272 -14.10 15.40 1.48
C PHE A 272 -14.82 15.52 0.13
N VAL A 273 -14.30 16.33 -0.80
CA VAL A 273 -14.86 16.47 -2.15
C VAL A 273 -14.80 15.13 -2.89
N ALA A 274 -13.63 14.48 -2.91
CA ALA A 274 -13.49 13.18 -3.56
C ALA A 274 -14.41 12.12 -2.93
N LEU A 275 -14.55 12.10 -1.60
CA LEU A 275 -15.47 11.20 -0.91
C LEU A 275 -16.93 11.40 -1.35
N ILE A 276 -17.38 12.66 -1.49
CA ILE A 276 -18.73 12.95 -1.99
C ILE A 276 -18.90 12.44 -3.42
N LEU A 277 -17.90 12.68 -4.28
CA LEU A 277 -17.93 12.23 -5.68
C LEU A 277 -17.94 10.71 -5.84
N THR A 278 -17.53 9.93 -4.84
CA THR A 278 -17.68 8.45 -4.89
C THR A 278 -19.14 7.99 -4.78
N PHE A 279 -20.05 8.85 -4.32
CA PHE A 279 -21.42 8.51 -3.96
C PHE A 279 -21.55 7.30 -3.02
N SER A 280 -20.52 7.00 -2.21
CA SER A 280 -20.54 5.87 -1.29
C SER A 280 -21.21 6.25 0.03
N ARG A 281 -22.51 5.90 0.17
CA ARG A 281 -23.32 6.20 1.37
C ARG A 281 -22.69 5.61 2.64
N GLY A 282 -22.18 4.38 2.56
CA GLY A 282 -21.49 3.73 3.67
C GLY A 282 -20.23 4.49 4.10
N ALA A 283 -19.47 5.00 3.13
CA ALA A 283 -18.26 5.75 3.43
C ALA A 283 -18.54 7.12 4.05
N MET A 284 -19.58 7.82 3.58
CA MET A 284 -20.02 9.09 4.17
C MET A 284 -20.52 8.92 5.61
N LEU A 285 -21.36 7.90 5.86
CA LEU A 285 -21.80 7.57 7.22
C LEU A 285 -20.62 7.15 8.10
N GLY A 286 -19.68 6.37 7.57
CA GLY A 286 -18.46 5.96 8.27
C GLY A 286 -17.58 7.15 8.65
N LEU A 287 -17.40 8.13 7.75
CA LEU A 287 -16.68 9.36 8.06
C LEU A 287 -17.39 10.16 9.17
N ALA A 288 -18.71 10.33 9.07
CA ALA A 288 -19.48 11.03 10.09
C ALA A 288 -19.36 10.34 11.46
N ALA A 289 -19.44 9.01 11.49
CA ALA A 289 -19.24 8.23 12.71
C ALA A 289 -17.82 8.37 13.26
N GLY A 290 -16.79 8.30 12.41
CA GLY A 290 -15.39 8.47 12.81
C GLY A 290 -15.09 9.85 13.38
N LEU A 291 -15.55 10.92 12.71
CA LEU A 291 -15.42 12.29 13.19
C LEU A 291 -16.22 12.52 14.48
N GLY A 292 -17.44 11.98 14.55
CA GLY A 292 -18.29 12.03 15.73
C GLY A 292 -17.64 11.35 16.94
N PHE A 293 -17.04 10.17 16.74
CA PHE A 293 -16.29 9.47 17.78
C PHE A 293 -15.13 10.30 18.33
N VAL A 294 -14.32 10.90 17.44
CA VAL A 294 -13.22 11.79 17.87
C VAL A 294 -13.75 13.03 18.59
N ALA A 295 -14.85 13.61 18.12
CA ALA A 295 -15.49 14.76 18.77
C ALA A 295 -16.00 14.43 20.17
N LEU A 296 -16.64 13.27 20.37
CA LEU A 296 -17.13 12.81 21.68
C LEU A 296 -15.98 12.58 22.67
N ILE A 297 -14.88 11.97 22.23
CA ILE A 297 -13.69 11.76 23.09
C ILE A 297 -13.05 13.10 23.47
N ARG A 298 -12.93 14.02 22.50
CA ARG A 298 -12.28 15.31 22.70
C ARG A 298 -13.12 16.26 23.55
N TYR A 299 -14.43 16.27 23.34
CA TYR A 299 -15.37 17.16 24.02
C TYR A 299 -16.32 16.35 24.89
N ARG A 300 -15.81 15.84 26.01
CA ARG A 300 -16.58 15.08 27.02
C ARG A 300 -17.82 15.79 27.55
N ARG A 301 -18.00 17.09 27.29
CA ARG A 301 -19.20 17.88 27.63
C ARG A 301 -20.38 17.65 26.68
N LEU A 302 -20.19 16.90 25.59
CA LEU A 302 -21.25 16.49 24.66
C LEU A 302 -21.93 15.18 25.10
N ILE A 303 -21.50 14.61 26.23
CA ILE A 303 -22.05 13.44 26.92
C ILE A 303 -22.56 13.95 28.27
#